data_AF-A0A941N3W7-F1
#
_entry.id   AF-A0A941N3W7-F1
#
_cell.length_a   1.000
_cell.length_b   1.000
_cell.length_c   1.000
_cell.angle_alpha   90.00
_cell.angle_beta   90.00
_cell.angle_gamma   90.00
#
_symmetry.space_group_name_H-M   'P 1'
#
loop_
_entity.id
_entity.type
_entity.pdbx_description
1 polymer ?
#
loop_
_entity_poly.entity_id
_entity_poly.type
_entity_poly.pdbx_seq_one_letter_code
_entity_poly.pdbx_strand_id
1 'polypeptide(L)'
;MKTSAHLVSEYATADRDHRLQLIEEMIDCSAVQVVNTLTRGILDQDEDEYVRLAILQSMPFRIDPPHLRLLIAKALCDLLTRCDEVLIRQHAGLALRAFVDCAGVLDELESFVRNPTVESTIRENALAALEFNAYESPECHKLLVRLAAATEFGPRIQTFLNLLESSD
;
A
#
# COMPACT_ATOMS: atom_id res chain seq x y z
N MET A 1 22.22 -8.96 17.46
CA MET A 1 21.30 -8.76 16.32
C MET A 1 20.79 -10.11 15.89
N LYS A 2 19.47 -10.33 15.93
CA LYS A 2 18.85 -11.59 15.48
C LYS A 2 19.07 -11.74 13.97
N THR A 3 19.25 -12.96 13.47
CA THR A 3 19.30 -13.20 12.01
C THR A 3 17.88 -13.18 11.44
N SER A 4 17.74 -12.86 10.16
CA SER A 4 16.43 -12.87 9.50
C SER A 4 15.75 -14.25 9.54
N ALA A 5 16.53 -15.34 9.54
CA ALA A 5 15.99 -16.69 9.70
C ALA A 5 15.45 -16.94 11.12
N HIS A 6 16.14 -16.41 12.14
CA HIS A 6 15.68 -16.51 13.52
C HIS A 6 14.41 -15.70 13.74
N LEU A 7 14.35 -14.45 13.24
CA LEU A 7 13.14 -13.62 13.31
C LEU A 7 11.92 -14.32 12.70
N VAL A 8 12.05 -14.88 11.48
CA VAL A 8 10.96 -15.58 10.80
C VAL A 8 10.51 -16.82 11.57
N SER A 9 11.46 -17.62 12.08
CA SER A 9 11.14 -18.80 12.87
C SER A 9 10.41 -18.46 14.17
N GLU A 10 10.83 -17.39 14.84
CA GLU A 10 10.24 -16.93 16.09
C GLU A 10 8.83 -16.41 15.87
N TYR A 11 8.62 -15.60 14.83
CA TYR A 11 7.32 -15.05 14.45
C TYR A 11 6.26 -16.13 14.21
N ALA A 12 6.64 -17.23 13.54
CA ALA A 12 5.73 -18.32 13.23
C ALA A 12 5.10 -18.97 14.49
N THR A 13 5.85 -19.03 15.59
CA THR A 13 5.41 -19.66 16.85
C THR A 13 5.04 -18.68 17.95
N ALA A 14 5.31 -17.39 17.76
CA ALA A 14 5.03 -16.33 18.72
C ALA A 14 3.52 -16.12 18.90
N ASP A 15 3.14 -15.72 20.11
CA ASP A 15 1.81 -15.18 20.37
C ASP A 15 1.65 -13.79 19.75
N ARG A 16 0.42 -13.24 19.80
CA ARG A 16 0.09 -11.95 19.20
C ARG A 16 1.00 -10.82 19.67
N ASP A 17 1.17 -10.65 20.97
CA ASP A 17 1.90 -9.51 21.54
C ASP A 17 3.39 -9.58 21.17
N HIS A 18 3.95 -10.79 21.14
CA HIS A 18 5.32 -11.00 20.69
C HIS A 18 5.47 -10.82 19.17
N ARG A 19 4.48 -11.23 18.36
CA ARG A 19 4.48 -10.96 16.91
C ARG A 19 4.51 -9.46 16.59
N LEU A 20 3.78 -8.64 17.35
CA LEU A 20 3.80 -7.18 17.18
C LEU A 20 5.21 -6.60 17.38
N GLN A 21 5.93 -7.05 18.41
CA GLN A 21 7.33 -6.66 18.65
C GLN A 21 8.26 -7.15 17.54
N LEU A 22 8.07 -8.39 17.09
CA LEU A 22 8.89 -8.95 16.00
C LEU A 22 8.67 -8.23 14.67
N ILE A 23 7.45 -7.72 14.41
CA ILE A 23 7.21 -6.89 13.24
C ILE A 23 8.13 -5.68 13.27
N GLU A 24 8.19 -4.94 14.40
CA GLU A 24 9.08 -3.79 14.59
C GLU A 24 10.56 -4.14 14.36
N GLU A 25 11.01 -5.34 14.70
CA GLU A 25 12.38 -5.78 14.42
C GLU A 25 12.60 -6.18 12.95
N MET A 26 11.56 -6.72 12.30
CA MET A 26 11.59 -7.18 10.91
C MET A 26 11.58 -6.04 9.89
N ILE A 27 11.13 -4.86 10.29
CA ILE A 27 10.91 -3.71 9.41
C ILE A 27 12.15 -3.27 8.63
N ASP A 28 13.29 -3.29 9.31
CA ASP A 28 14.56 -2.86 8.76
C ASP A 28 15.26 -3.98 7.97
N CYS A 29 14.62 -5.16 7.86
CA CYS A 29 15.19 -6.34 7.23
C CYS A 29 14.58 -6.57 5.84
N SER A 30 15.32 -6.19 4.79
CA SER A 30 14.97 -6.44 3.40
C SER A 30 15.21 -7.89 2.93
N ALA A 31 15.44 -8.82 3.85
CA ALA A 31 15.64 -10.23 3.51
C ALA A 31 14.35 -10.82 2.90
N VAL A 32 14.49 -11.53 1.77
CA VAL A 32 13.38 -12.14 1.02
C VAL A 32 12.42 -12.93 1.92
N GLN A 33 12.95 -13.69 2.88
CA GLN A 33 12.14 -14.48 3.80
C GLN A 33 11.30 -13.64 4.78
N VAL A 34 11.80 -12.48 5.20
CA VAL A 34 11.04 -11.54 6.03
C VAL A 34 9.91 -10.93 5.21
N VAL A 35 10.23 -10.41 4.03
CA VAL A 35 9.21 -9.84 3.12
C VAL A 35 8.13 -10.86 2.80
N ASN A 36 8.50 -12.11 2.49
CA ASN A 36 7.53 -13.18 2.22
C ASN A 36 6.67 -13.50 3.45
N THR A 37 7.25 -13.47 4.65
CA THR A 37 6.52 -13.75 5.90
C THR A 37 5.49 -12.66 6.17
N LEU A 38 5.91 -11.40 6.13
CA LEU A 38 5.02 -10.25 6.35
C LEU A 38 3.93 -10.16 5.26
N THR A 39 4.29 -10.40 4.00
CA THR A 39 3.33 -10.41 2.88
C THR A 39 2.28 -11.52 3.03
N ARG A 40 2.69 -12.72 3.51
CA ARG A 40 1.74 -13.78 3.82
C ARG A 40 0.85 -13.41 5.00
N GLY A 41 1.43 -12.84 6.05
CA GLY A 41 0.69 -12.41 7.24
C GLY A 41 -0.45 -11.45 6.91
N ILE A 42 -0.22 -10.43 6.07
CA ILE A 42 -1.30 -9.48 5.70
C ILE A 42 -2.44 -10.14 4.90
N LEU A 43 -2.12 -11.18 4.12
CA LEU A 43 -3.09 -11.90 3.27
C LEU A 43 -3.81 -13.03 4.02
N ASP A 44 -3.31 -13.44 5.18
CA ASP A 44 -3.89 -14.50 5.98
C ASP A 44 -5.14 -13.99 6.70
N GLN A 45 -6.30 -14.59 6.41
CA GLN A 45 -7.57 -14.22 7.04
C GLN A 45 -7.72 -14.77 8.46
N ASP A 46 -6.91 -15.78 8.82
CA ASP A 46 -6.89 -16.35 10.17
C ASP A 46 -5.89 -15.62 11.08
N GLU A 47 -5.08 -14.71 10.54
CA GLU A 47 -4.16 -13.88 11.32
C GLU A 47 -4.91 -12.78 12.07
N ASP A 48 -4.41 -12.44 13.27
CA ASP A 48 -5.01 -11.40 14.10
C ASP A 48 -5.02 -10.05 13.39
N GLU A 49 -6.17 -9.36 13.38
CA GLU A 49 -6.36 -8.08 12.69
C GLU A 49 -5.30 -7.04 13.10
N TYR A 50 -4.94 -6.97 14.39
CA TYR A 50 -3.92 -6.01 14.86
C TYR A 50 -2.53 -6.35 14.32
N VAL A 51 -2.21 -7.63 14.15
CA VAL A 51 -0.95 -8.06 13.54
C VAL A 51 -0.93 -7.66 12.07
N ARG A 52 -2.01 -7.91 11.33
CA ARG A 52 -2.13 -7.51 9.92
C ARG A 52 -2.03 -5.99 9.75
N LEU A 53 -2.70 -5.22 10.60
CA LEU A 53 -2.61 -3.76 10.62
C LEU A 53 -1.21 -3.28 10.95
N ALA A 54 -0.56 -3.88 11.96
CA ALA A 54 0.79 -3.54 12.34
C ALA A 54 1.75 -3.76 11.17
N ILE A 55 1.58 -4.82 10.38
CA ILE A 55 2.38 -5.04 9.15
C ILE A 55 2.07 -3.98 8.09
N LEU A 56 0.80 -3.63 7.85
CA LEU A 56 0.43 -2.65 6.82
C LEU A 56 0.92 -1.23 7.13
N GLN A 57 0.78 -0.79 8.38
CA GLN A 57 1.26 0.52 8.85
C GLN A 57 2.78 0.64 8.74
N SER A 58 3.41 -0.51 8.84
CA SER A 58 4.82 -0.78 8.66
C SER A 58 5.25 -0.77 7.17
N MET A 59 4.36 -0.93 6.18
CA MET A 59 4.80 -1.14 4.79
C MET A 59 5.51 0.01 4.02
N PRO A 60 5.87 1.21 4.52
CA PRO A 60 6.87 2.04 3.82
C PRO A 60 8.34 1.68 4.13
N PHE A 61 8.66 0.42 4.46
CA PHE A 61 10.06 0.01 4.61
C PHE A 61 10.81 0.01 3.28
N ARG A 62 12.09 0.37 3.31
CA ARG A 62 12.96 0.44 2.12
C ARG A 62 13.20 -0.95 1.56
N ILE A 63 12.33 -1.36 0.64
CA ILE A 63 12.47 -2.61 -0.10
C ILE A 63 13.02 -2.26 -1.47
N ASP A 64 14.32 -2.44 -1.61
CA ASP A 64 15.04 -2.11 -2.85
C ASP A 64 14.79 -3.13 -3.98
N PRO A 65 14.72 -4.46 -3.73
CA PRO A 65 14.60 -5.41 -4.83
C PRO A 65 13.25 -5.27 -5.57
N PRO A 66 13.24 -4.99 -6.89
CA PRO A 66 12.00 -4.71 -7.64
C PRO A 66 10.98 -5.85 -7.60
N HIS A 67 11.43 -7.11 -7.60
CA HIS A 67 10.56 -8.28 -7.53
C HIS A 67 9.82 -8.39 -6.18
N LEU A 68 10.44 -7.94 -5.09
CA LEU A 68 9.81 -7.91 -3.76
C LEU A 68 8.83 -6.75 -3.64
N ARG A 69 9.17 -5.58 -4.21
CA ARG A 69 8.24 -4.44 -4.32
C ARG A 69 6.97 -4.85 -5.06
N LEU A 70 7.12 -5.51 -6.22
CA LEU A 70 5.99 -6.00 -7.01
C LEU A 70 5.17 -7.07 -6.27
N LEU A 71 5.83 -7.95 -5.50
CA LEU A 71 5.14 -8.94 -4.68
C LEU A 71 4.21 -8.28 -3.66
N ILE A 72 4.71 -7.27 -2.94
CA ILE A 72 3.91 -6.51 -1.96
C ILE A 72 2.80 -5.74 -2.65
N ALA A 73 3.12 -5.03 -3.74
CA ALA A 73 2.14 -4.27 -4.50
C ALA A 73 0.94 -5.14 -4.90
N LYS A 74 1.20 -6.35 -5.41
CA LYS A 74 0.14 -7.31 -5.74
C LYS A 74 -0.68 -7.74 -4.52
N ALA A 75 -0.02 -8.02 -3.40
CA ALA A 75 -0.72 -8.39 -2.17
C ALA A 75 -1.62 -7.25 -1.67
N LEU A 76 -1.17 -6.00 -1.74
CA LEU A 76 -1.97 -4.83 -1.37
C LEU A 76 -3.18 -4.63 -2.30
N CYS A 77 -3.00 -4.80 -3.62
CA CYS A 77 -4.12 -4.79 -4.57
C CYS A 77 -5.12 -5.93 -4.29
N ASP A 78 -4.64 -7.13 -3.98
CA ASP A 78 -5.48 -8.27 -3.59
C ASP A 78 -6.29 -7.96 -2.32
N LEU A 79 -5.70 -7.31 -1.32
CA LEU A 79 -6.42 -6.89 -0.11
C LEU A 79 -7.53 -5.89 -0.42
N LEU A 80 -7.27 -4.90 -1.27
CA LEU A 80 -8.29 -3.90 -1.64
C LEU A 80 -9.52 -4.51 -2.32
N THR A 81 -9.34 -5.62 -3.03
CA THR A 81 -10.40 -6.28 -3.80
C THR A 81 -11.10 -7.41 -3.06
N ARG A 82 -10.38 -8.16 -2.21
CA ARG A 82 -10.86 -9.43 -1.64
C ARG A 82 -10.99 -9.45 -0.13
N CYS A 83 -10.45 -8.47 0.59
CA CYS A 83 -10.57 -8.43 2.04
C CYS A 83 -11.92 -7.83 2.42
N ASP A 84 -12.63 -8.46 3.37
CA ASP A 84 -13.90 -7.95 3.90
C ASP A 84 -13.71 -6.93 5.03
N GLU A 85 -12.52 -6.89 5.63
CA GLU A 85 -12.18 -5.96 6.72
C GLU A 85 -11.86 -4.58 6.18
N VAL A 86 -12.78 -3.64 6.39
CA VAL A 86 -12.69 -2.25 5.92
C VAL A 86 -11.37 -1.59 6.34
N LEU A 87 -10.96 -1.77 7.60
CA LEU A 87 -9.76 -1.11 8.12
C LEU A 87 -8.47 -1.62 7.44
N ILE A 88 -8.37 -2.93 7.21
CA ILE A 88 -7.28 -3.55 6.45
C ILE A 88 -7.22 -2.97 5.04
N ARG A 89 -8.36 -2.87 4.34
CA ARG A 89 -8.42 -2.29 2.99
C ARG A 89 -7.96 -0.83 2.98
N GLN A 90 -8.42 -0.02 3.93
CA GLN A 90 -8.03 1.38 4.03
C GLN A 90 -6.52 1.53 4.21
N HIS A 91 -5.90 0.74 5.10
CA HIS A 91 -4.45 0.74 5.29
C HIS A 91 -3.69 0.19 4.09
N ALA A 92 -4.21 -0.81 3.39
CA ALA A 92 -3.61 -1.31 2.16
C ALA A 92 -3.59 -0.24 1.05
N GLY A 93 -4.68 0.52 0.90
CA GLY A 93 -4.75 1.65 -0.03
C GLY A 93 -3.74 2.76 0.29
N LEU A 94 -3.54 3.07 1.57
CA LEU A 94 -2.50 4.01 2.00
C LEU A 94 -1.09 3.49 1.70
N ALA A 95 -0.84 2.20 1.92
CA ALA A 95 0.47 1.59 1.67
C ALA A 95 0.83 1.56 0.18
N LEU A 96 -0.14 1.40 -0.72
CA LEU A 96 0.09 1.39 -2.18
C LEU A 96 0.78 2.64 -2.72
N ARG A 97 0.70 3.78 -2.03
CA ARG A 97 1.41 5.01 -2.42
C ARG A 97 2.92 4.80 -2.59
N ALA A 98 3.50 3.85 -1.86
CA ALA A 98 4.93 3.54 -1.91
C ALA A 98 5.32 2.64 -3.09
N PHE A 99 4.34 2.17 -3.88
CA PHE A 99 4.50 1.17 -4.92
C PHE A 99 3.86 1.59 -6.26
N VAL A 100 3.57 2.88 -6.46
CA VAL A 100 2.93 3.38 -7.70
C VAL A 100 3.77 3.13 -8.95
N ASP A 101 5.08 2.94 -8.80
CA ASP A 101 6.04 2.58 -9.85
C ASP A 101 5.94 1.09 -10.28
N CYS A 102 5.26 0.26 -9.48
CA CYS A 102 5.13 -1.16 -9.77
C CYS A 102 4.09 -1.40 -10.87
N ALA A 103 4.41 -2.33 -11.77
CA ALA A 103 3.55 -2.68 -12.89
C ALA A 103 2.13 -3.08 -12.42
N GLY A 104 1.11 -2.44 -13.00
CA GLY A 104 -0.30 -2.66 -12.71
C GLY A 104 -0.88 -1.83 -11.57
N VAL A 105 -0.05 -1.21 -10.70
CA VAL A 105 -0.56 -0.44 -9.56
C VAL A 105 -1.33 0.80 -10.00
N LEU A 106 -0.83 1.55 -11.00
CA LEU A 106 -1.53 2.73 -11.50
C LEU A 106 -2.91 2.41 -12.09
N ASP A 107 -3.02 1.28 -12.81
CA ASP A 107 -4.28 0.85 -13.41
C ASP A 107 -5.30 0.49 -12.31
N GLU A 108 -4.86 -0.17 -11.24
CA GLU A 108 -5.69 -0.49 -10.08
C GLU A 108 -6.12 0.78 -9.32
N LEU A 109 -5.20 1.72 -9.08
CA LEU A 109 -5.53 3.00 -8.45
C LEU A 109 -6.54 3.80 -9.28
N GLU A 110 -6.36 3.88 -10.60
CA GLU A 110 -7.33 4.49 -11.51
C GLU A 110 -8.69 3.81 -11.40
N SER A 111 -8.73 2.47 -11.43
CA SER A 111 -9.96 1.68 -11.32
C SER A 111 -10.72 1.99 -10.03
N PHE A 112 -10.03 2.05 -8.89
CA PHE A 112 -10.65 2.40 -7.61
C PHE A 112 -11.22 3.82 -7.62
N VAL A 113 -10.42 4.83 -8.02
CA VAL A 113 -10.88 6.23 -8.01
C VAL A 113 -12.14 6.43 -8.86
N ARG A 114 -12.19 5.78 -10.02
CA ARG A 114 -13.30 5.91 -10.98
C ARG A 114 -14.54 5.11 -10.60
N ASN A 115 -14.43 4.08 -9.77
CA ASN A 115 -15.55 3.21 -9.46
C ASN A 115 -16.40 3.76 -8.30
N PRO A 116 -17.63 4.28 -8.55
CA PRO A 116 -18.46 4.86 -7.50
C PRO A 116 -19.01 3.84 -6.50
N THR A 117 -18.94 2.54 -6.80
CA THR A 117 -19.38 1.48 -5.87
C THR A 117 -18.29 1.07 -4.88
N VAL A 118 -17.05 1.52 -5.09
CA VAL A 118 -15.96 1.33 -4.12
C VAL A 118 -16.19 2.32 -2.97
N GLU A 119 -15.90 1.88 -1.75
CA GLU A 119 -16.02 2.70 -0.54
C GLU A 119 -15.25 4.02 -0.69
N SER A 120 -15.86 5.13 -0.24
CA SER A 120 -15.31 6.48 -0.43
C SER A 120 -13.90 6.61 0.12
N THR A 121 -13.61 6.05 1.29
CA THR A 121 -12.27 6.13 1.91
C THR A 121 -11.21 5.41 1.09
N ILE A 122 -11.54 4.28 0.45
CA ILE A 122 -10.60 3.58 -0.43
C ILE A 122 -10.33 4.41 -1.68
N ARG A 123 -11.36 5.02 -2.26
CA ARG A 123 -11.24 5.90 -3.43
C ARG A 123 -10.40 7.13 -3.11
N GLU A 124 -10.60 7.72 -1.93
CA GLU A 124 -9.80 8.85 -1.44
C GLU A 124 -8.35 8.45 -1.17
N ASN A 125 -8.09 7.28 -0.61
CA ASN A 125 -6.72 6.78 -0.41
C ASN A 125 -6.01 6.52 -1.74
N ALA A 126 -6.72 5.95 -2.72
CA ALA A 126 -6.19 5.74 -4.05
C ALA A 126 -5.88 7.07 -4.76
N LEU A 127 -6.77 8.06 -4.64
CA LEU A 127 -6.53 9.40 -5.16
C LEU A 127 -5.33 10.07 -4.46
N ALA A 128 -5.25 10.00 -3.14
CA ALA A 128 -4.16 10.56 -2.36
C ALA A 128 -2.80 9.91 -2.73
N ALA A 129 -2.77 8.61 -3.04
CA ALA A 129 -1.58 7.94 -3.53
C ALA A 129 -1.11 8.51 -4.88
N LEU A 130 -2.03 8.83 -5.79
CA LEU A 130 -1.72 9.46 -7.07
C LEU A 130 -1.24 10.90 -6.88
N GLU A 131 -1.95 11.70 -6.06
CA GLU A 131 -1.58 13.09 -5.73
C GLU A 131 -0.17 13.15 -5.12
N PHE A 132 0.12 12.28 -4.13
CA PHE A 132 1.42 12.24 -3.45
C PHE A 132 2.59 12.04 -4.41
N ASN A 133 2.41 11.22 -5.45
CA ASN A 133 3.46 10.86 -6.39
C ASN A 133 3.48 11.73 -7.66
N ALA A 134 2.54 12.66 -7.82
CA ALA A 134 2.37 13.41 -9.06
C ALA A 134 3.53 14.34 -9.42
N TYR A 135 4.33 14.75 -8.44
CA TYR A 135 5.52 15.59 -8.66
C TYR A 135 6.66 14.77 -9.31
N GLU A 136 6.87 13.55 -8.84
CA GLU A 136 8.00 12.70 -9.27
C GLU A 136 7.63 11.74 -10.40
N SER A 137 6.34 11.43 -10.57
CA SER A 137 5.82 10.50 -11.57
C SER A 137 4.97 11.22 -12.62
N PRO A 138 5.51 11.43 -13.84
CA PRO A 138 4.76 11.97 -14.96
C PRO A 138 3.52 11.14 -15.31
N GLU A 139 3.57 9.82 -15.09
CA GLU A 139 2.46 8.90 -15.27
C GLU A 139 1.31 9.19 -14.29
N CYS A 140 1.63 9.42 -13.00
CA CYS A 140 0.64 9.85 -12.00
C CYS A 140 0.02 11.20 -12.38
N HIS A 141 0.84 12.18 -12.78
CA HIS A 141 0.35 13.48 -13.21
C HIS A 141 -0.60 13.37 -14.42
N LYS A 142 -0.21 12.64 -15.47
CA LYS A 142 -1.07 12.40 -16.64
C LYS A 142 -2.39 11.73 -16.25
N LEU A 143 -2.34 10.76 -15.34
CA LEU A 143 -3.53 10.08 -14.85
C LEU A 143 -4.45 11.05 -14.11
N LEU A 144 -3.93 11.89 -13.23
CA LEU A 144 -4.71 12.90 -12.52
C LEU A 144 -5.39 13.88 -13.49
N VAL A 145 -4.69 14.35 -14.53
CA VAL A 145 -5.29 15.19 -15.58
C VAL A 145 -6.49 14.50 -16.24
N ARG A 146 -6.39 13.19 -16.55
CA ARG A 146 -7.54 12.43 -17.10
C ARG A 146 -8.69 12.30 -16.09
N LEU A 147 -8.37 12.02 -14.83
CA LEU A 147 -9.35 11.85 -13.76
C LEU A 147 -10.09 13.14 -13.42
N ALA A 148 -9.43 14.29 -13.58
CA ALA A 148 -10.03 15.61 -13.36
C ALA A 148 -11.29 15.85 -14.22
N ALA A 149 -11.31 15.29 -15.43
CA ALA A 149 -12.43 15.43 -16.36
C ALA A 149 -13.49 14.32 -16.24
N ALA A 150 -13.19 13.22 -15.54
CA ALA A 150 -13.92 11.96 -15.65
C ALA A 150 -14.53 11.46 -14.33
N THR A 151 -14.35 12.19 -13.23
CA THR A 151 -14.77 11.75 -11.89
C THR A 151 -15.37 12.90 -11.08
N GLU A 152 -16.14 12.56 -10.03
CA GLU A 152 -16.67 13.56 -9.09
C GLU A 152 -15.56 14.30 -8.31
N PHE A 153 -14.36 13.73 -8.25
CA PHE A 153 -13.18 14.38 -7.67
C PHE A 153 -12.60 15.48 -8.56
N GLY A 154 -13.16 15.70 -9.75
CA GLY A 154 -12.66 16.63 -10.76
C GLY A 154 -12.23 18.00 -10.22
N PRO A 155 -13.09 18.72 -9.49
CA PRO A 155 -12.74 20.03 -8.93
C PRO A 155 -11.54 19.98 -7.98
N ARG A 156 -11.47 18.98 -7.08
CA ARG A 156 -10.35 18.78 -6.15
C ARG A 156 -9.05 18.52 -6.91
N ILE A 157 -9.09 17.61 -7.88
CA ILE A 157 -7.92 17.25 -8.69
C ILE A 157 -7.42 18.48 -9.45
N GLN A 158 -8.32 19.29 -10.02
CA GLN A 158 -7.93 20.51 -10.72
C GLN A 158 -7.27 21.53 -9.77
N THR A 159 -7.80 21.70 -8.56
CA THR A 159 -7.15 22.54 -7.53
C THR A 159 -5.74 22.04 -7.23
N PHE A 160 -5.56 20.74 -7.03
CA PHE A 160 -4.25 20.15 -6.78
C PHE A 160 -3.27 20.37 -7.95
N LEU A 161 -3.70 20.12 -9.19
CA LEU A 161 -2.88 20.32 -10.38
C LEU A 161 -2.43 21.78 -10.54
N ASN A 162 -3.33 22.75 -10.32
CA ASN A 162 -2.99 24.17 -10.37
C ASN A 162 -1.95 24.56 -9.31
N LEU A 163 -2.00 23.94 -8.11
CA LEU A 163 -1.02 24.17 -7.04
C LEU A 163 0.36 23.61 -7.40
N LEU A 164 0.40 22.44 -8.04
CA LEU A 164 1.64 21.86 -8.55
C LEU A 164 2.31 22.78 -9.58
N GLU A 165 1.55 23.25 -10.57
CA GLU A 165 2.07 24.16 -11.62
C GLU A 165 2.54 25.51 -11.09
N SER A 166 2.02 25.95 -9.93
CA SER A 166 2.41 27.21 -9.29
C SER A 166 3.66 27.08 -8.39
N SER A 167 4.17 25.86 -8.19
CA SER A 167 5.29 25.57 -7.30
C SER A 167 6.64 25.42 -8.02
N ASP A 168 6.63 25.52 -9.36
CA ASP A 168 7.80 25.58 -10.25
C ASP A 168 8.24 27.03 -10.53
#